data_AF-Q97XE1-F1
#
_entry.id   AF-Q97XE1-F1
#
_cell.length_a   1.000
_cell.length_b   1.000
_cell.length_c   1.000
_cell.angle_alpha   90.00
_cell.angle_beta   90.00
_cell.angle_gamma   90.00
#
_symmetry.space_group_name_H-M   'P 1'
#
loop_
_entity.id
_entity.type
_entity.pdbx_description
1 polymer ?
#
loop_
_entity_poly.entity_id
_entity_poly.type
_entity_poly.pdbx_seq_one_letter_code
_entity_poly.pdbx_strand_id
1 'polypeptide(L)' 'MLKSDNVSCITACPVNVFRWFDTPGNPVSEKKADPFNEQACIFCMACVNVCPVAAIDVKPP' A
#
# COMPACT_ATOMS: atom_id res chain seq x y z
N MET A 1 2.77 21.86 3.71
CA MET A 1 3.53 20.91 4.56
C MET A 1 2.79 20.67 5.89
N LEU A 2 1.48 20.43 5.83
CA LEU A 2 0.63 20.25 7.00
C LEU A 2 0.65 18.77 7.40
N LYS A 3 0.85 18.50 8.69
CA LYS A 3 0.84 17.18 9.32
C LYS A 3 -0.59 16.63 9.39
N SER A 4 -1.14 16.14 8.28
CA SER A 4 -2.39 15.38 8.26
C SER A 4 -2.23 14.20 7.31
N ASP A 5 -2.21 13.01 7.90
CA ASP A 5 -2.61 11.74 7.31
C ASP A 5 -2.00 11.43 5.94
N ASN A 6 -0.79 10.84 5.94
CA ASN A 6 -0.29 10.11 4.78
C ASN A 6 -1.24 8.94 4.50
N VAL A 7 -2.29 9.17 3.73
CA VAL A 7 -3.17 8.13 3.21
C VAL A 7 -2.31 7.22 2.36
N SER A 8 -1.92 6.10 2.95
CA SER A 8 -1.16 5.03 2.32
C SER A 8 -2.08 3.87 2.02
N CYS A 9 -1.68 2.95 1.13
CA CYS A 9 -2.39 1.69 0.96
C CYS A 9 -2.53 0.89 2.27
N ILE A 10 -1.59 1.07 3.21
CA ILE A 10 -1.60 0.43 4.53
C ILE A 10 -2.73 1.00 5.39
N THR A 11 -2.89 2.33 5.44
CA THR A 11 -3.98 2.97 6.21
C THR A 11 -5.34 2.88 5.52
N ALA A 12 -5.36 2.78 4.20
CA ALA A 12 -6.60 2.69 3.41
C ALA A 12 -7.17 1.27 3.34
N CYS A 13 -6.37 0.23 3.58
CA CYS A 13 -6.82 -1.15 3.44
C CYS A 13 -7.63 -1.60 4.67
N PRO A 14 -8.93 -1.89 4.53
CA PRO A 14 -9.78 -2.27 5.67
C PRO A 14 -9.47 -3.67 6.21
N VAL A 15 -8.70 -4.47 5.48
CA VAL A 15 -8.39 -5.88 5.79
C VAL A 15 -6.88 -6.14 5.92
N ASN A 16 -6.10 -5.07 6.10
CA ASN A 16 -4.66 -5.13 6.39
C ASN A 16 -3.85 -6.03 5.43
N VAL A 17 -4.05 -5.86 4.11
CA VAL A 17 -3.25 -6.58 3.08
C VAL A 17 -1.79 -6.20 3.12
N PHE A 18 -1.49 -4.93 3.43
CA PHE A 18 -0.15 -4.36 3.32
C PHE A 18 0.46 -4.10 4.71
N ARG A 19 1.78 -4.21 4.79
CA ARG A 19 2.60 -3.75 5.92
C ARG A 19 3.82 -2.98 5.42
N TRP A 20 4.49 -2.25 6.31
CA TRP A 20 5.79 -1.65 5.98
C TRP A 20 6.89 -2.71 5.97
N PHE A 21 7.73 -2.68 4.94
CA PHE A 21 8.93 -3.49 4.82
C PHE A 21 10.13 -2.60 4.50
N ASP A 22 11.22 -2.79 5.24
CA ASP A 22 12.45 -2.02 5.06
C ASP A 22 13.22 -2.52 3.82
N THR A 23 13.61 -1.59 2.95
CA THR A 23 14.36 -1.86 1.71
C THR A 23 15.63 -1.01 1.66
N PRO A 24 16.64 -1.33 2.48
CA PRO A 24 17.83 -0.50 2.61
C PRO A 24 18.64 -0.42 1.31
N GLY A 25 19.09 0.78 0.96
CA GLY A 25 19.86 1.04 -0.27
C GLY A 25 19.03 1.04 -1.55
N ASN A 26 17.69 1.11 -1.46
CA ASN A 26 16.84 1.20 -2.63
C ASN A 26 16.86 2.65 -3.17
N PRO A 27 17.06 2.85 -4.48
CA PRO A 27 17.22 4.19 -5.05
C PRO A 27 15.98 5.09 -4.97
N VAL A 28 14.81 4.54 -4.62
CA VAL A 28 13.53 5.26 -4.59
C VAL A 28 13.01 5.45 -3.17
N SER A 29 13.08 4.42 -2.32
CA SER A 29 12.59 4.49 -0.94
C SER A 29 13.18 3.38 -0.08
N GLU A 30 13.62 3.72 1.13
CA GLU A 30 14.13 2.78 2.13
C GLU A 30 13.01 1.97 2.81
N LYS A 31 11.73 2.22 2.50
CA LYS A 31 10.58 1.43 2.93
C LYS A 31 9.56 1.26 1.82
N LYS A 32 8.92 0.09 1.73
CA LYS A 32 7.84 -0.20 0.79
C LYS A 32 6.66 -0.88 1.47
N ALA A 33 5.49 -0.81 0.83
CA ALA A 33 4.34 -1.58 1.24
C ALA A 33 4.47 -3.02 0.71
N ASP A 34 4.57 -3.97 1.63
CA ASP A 34 4.65 -5.42 1.36
C ASP A 34 3.24 -6.03 1.44
N PRO A 35 2.71 -6.61 0.35
CA PRO A 35 1.38 -7.21 0.31
C PRO A 35 1.39 -8.61 0.95
N PHE A 36 1.72 -8.68 2.24
CA PHE A 36 1.91 -9.95 2.94
C PHE A 36 0.64 -10.81 3.10
N ASN A 37 -0.55 -10.23 2.90
CA ASN A 37 -1.84 -10.88 3.12
C ASN A 37 -2.82 -10.66 1.95
N GLU A 38 -2.34 -10.82 0.71
CA GLU A 38 -3.16 -10.65 -0.51
C GLU A 38 -4.43 -11.52 -0.52
N GLN A 39 -4.40 -12.68 0.12
CA GLN A 39 -5.55 -13.60 0.20
C GLN A 39 -6.75 -13.00 0.95
N ALA A 40 -6.51 -12.01 1.83
CA ALA A 40 -7.59 -11.31 2.53
C ALA A 40 -8.20 -10.17 1.70
N CYS A 41 -7.66 -9.87 0.52
CA CYS A 41 -8.13 -8.77 -0.32
C CYS A 41 -9.61 -8.96 -0.69
N ILE A 42 -10.42 -7.93 -0.41
CA ILE A 42 -11.85 -7.88 -0.75
C ILE A 42 -12.12 -7.09 -2.05
N PHE A 43 -11.07 -6.82 -2.85
CA PHE A 43 -11.17 -6.15 -4.14
C PHE A 43 -11.87 -4.78 -4.12
N CYS A 44 -11.78 -4.05 -3.00
CA CYS A 44 -12.43 -2.73 -2.84
C CYS A 44 -11.78 -1.58 -3.63
N MET A 45 -10.60 -1.81 -4.23
CA MET A 45 -9.82 -0.83 -5.01
C MET A 45 -9.35 0.44 -4.25
N ALA A 46 -9.55 0.51 -2.92
CA ALA A 46 -9.11 1.66 -2.13
C ALA A 46 -7.60 1.92 -2.25
N CYS A 47 -6.77 0.87 -2.13
CA CYS A 47 -5.31 0.98 -2.22
C CYS A 47 -4.81 1.48 -3.59
N VAL A 48 -5.49 1.09 -4.66
CA VAL A 48 -5.18 1.54 -6.03
C VAL A 48 -5.47 3.03 -6.16
N ASN A 49 -6.64 3.48 -5.69
CA ASN A 49 -7.09 4.88 -5.82
C ASN A 49 -6.30 5.86 -4.96
N VAL A 50 -5.81 5.45 -3.79
CA VAL A 50 -5.05 6.34 -2.91
C VAL A 50 -3.56 6.41 -3.23
N CYS A 51 -3.03 5.51 -4.06
CA CYS A 51 -1.60 5.46 -4.35
C CYS A 51 -1.20 6.64 -5.25
N PRO A 52 -0.40 7.62 -4.75
CA PRO A 52 -0.09 8.83 -5.51
C PRO A 52 0.81 8.57 -6.72
N VAL A 53 1.46 7.40 -6.77
CA VAL A 53 2.39 6.99 -7.84
C VAL A 53 1.86 5.79 -8.62
N ALA A 54 0.60 5.39 -8.42
CA ALA A 54 -0.04 4.26 -9.10
C ALA A 54 0.80 2.95 -9.08
N ALA A 55 1.40 2.63 -7.94
CA ALA A 55 2.30 1.48 -7.79
C ALA A 55 1.61 0.15 -7.46
N ILE A 56 0.27 0.13 -7.34
CA ILE A 56 -0.50 -1.04 -6.91
C ILE A 56 -1.49 -1.42 -8.01
N ASP A 57 -1.51 -2.70 -8.35
CA ASP A 57 -2.49 -3.32 -9.24
C ASP A 57 -3.21 -4.46 -8.49
N VAL A 58 -4.52 -4.62 -8.71
CA VAL A 58 -5.36 -5.62 -8.04
C VAL A 58 -6.16 -6.37 -9.09
N LYS A 59 -5.98 -7.69 -9.14
CA LYS A 59 -6.71 -8.58 -10.05
C LYS A 59 -7.57 -9.56 -9.24
N PRO A 60 -8.91 -9.52 -9.41
CA PRO A 60 -9.79 -10.58 -8.93
C PRO A 60 -9.39 -11.94 -9.52
N PRO A 61 -9.65 -13.04 -8.80
CA PRO A 61 -9.41 -14.40 -9.29
C PRO A 61 -10.25 -14.75 -10.53
#